data_AF-A0A517MTC5-F1
#
_entry.id   AF-A0A517MTC5-F1
#
_cell.length_a   1.000
_cell.length_b   1.000
_cell.length_c   1.000
_cell.angle_alpha   90.00
_cell.angle_beta   90.00
_cell.angle_gamma   90.00
#
_symmetry.space_group_name_H-M   'P 1'
#
loop_
_entity.id
_entity.type
_entity.pdbx_description
1 polymer ?
#
loop_
_entity_poly.entity_id
_entity_poly.type
_entity_poly.pdbx_seq_one_letter_code
_entity_poly.pdbx_strand_id
1 'polypeptide(L)' 'MPPKQNTNEPITEALRDAVNNCELSFQALEKETGVLRQSLMKFARGETGLLLSAADKLAAYFELELQPRKRKR' A
#
# COMPACT_ATOMS: atom_id res chain seq x y z
N MET A 1 -15.28 1.93 -14.31
CA MET A 1 -14.03 1.17 -14.19
C MET A 1 -13.01 2.07 -13.49
N PRO A 2 -12.36 1.64 -12.40
CA PRO A 2 -11.21 2.39 -11.89
C PRO A 2 -10.13 2.45 -12.99
N PRO A 3 -9.33 3.53 -13.05
CA PRO A 3 -8.35 3.74 -14.10
C PRO A 3 -7.35 2.57 -14.16
N LYS A 4 -7.00 2.17 -15.38
CA LYS A 4 -6.02 1.13 -15.68
C LYS A 4 -4.67 1.57 -15.10
N GLN A 5 -4.22 0.91 -14.03
CA GLN A 5 -3.01 1.26 -13.31
C GLN A 5 -1.81 1.20 -14.26
N ASN A 6 -1.08 2.30 -14.36
CA ASN A 6 0.16 2.35 -15.10
C ASN A 6 1.20 1.56 -14.29
N THR A 7 1.87 0.61 -14.94
CA THR A 7 2.83 -0.38 -14.39
C THR A 7 4.14 0.23 -13.86
N ASN A 8 4.07 1.38 -13.18
CA ASN A 8 5.25 2.15 -12.79
C ASN A 8 5.03 3.00 -11.54
N GLU A 9 4.12 2.59 -10.64
CA GLU A 9 3.95 3.21 -9.32
C GLU A 9 4.63 2.36 -8.23
N PRO A 10 5.96 2.50 -8.04
CA PRO A 10 6.76 1.56 -7.24
C PRO A 10 6.35 1.49 -5.76
N ILE A 11 5.75 2.56 -5.23
CA ILE A 11 5.25 2.61 -3.84
C ILE A 11 3.84 2.02 -3.77
N THR A 12 2.93 2.49 -4.61
CA THR A 12 1.51 2.11 -4.59
C THR A 12 1.34 0.60 -4.81
N GLU A 13 2.01 0.04 -5.80
CA GLU A 13 1.91 -1.39 -6.15
C GLU A 13 2.45 -2.26 -5.00
N ALA A 14 3.66 -1.98 -4.52
CA ALA A 14 4.27 -2.72 -3.43
C ALA A 14 3.42 -2.70 -2.15
N LEU A 15 2.88 -1.54 -1.77
CA LEU A 15 2.01 -1.42 -0.60
C LEU A 15 0.67 -2.13 -0.81
N ARG A 16 0.07 -2.03 -2.00
CA ARG A 16 -1.20 -2.70 -2.28
C ARG A 16 -1.04 -4.21 -2.25
N ASP A 17 0.05 -4.73 -2.80
CA ASP A 17 0.37 -6.14 -2.77
C ASP A 17 0.63 -6.62 -1.34
N ALA A 18 1.39 -5.86 -0.54
CA ALA A 18 1.62 -6.18 0.88
C ALA A 18 0.31 -6.23 1.67
N VAL A 19 -0.59 -5.26 1.45
CA VAL A 19 -1.91 -5.23 2.10
C VAL A 19 -2.80 -6.39 1.66
N ASN A 20 -2.80 -6.75 0.38
CA ASN A 20 -3.64 -7.84 -0.16
C ASN A 20 -3.12 -9.24 0.21
N ASN A 21 -1.82 -9.40 0.37
CA ASN A 21 -1.20 -10.68 0.76
C ASN A 21 -1.12 -10.85 2.29
N CYS A 22 -1.49 -9.83 3.07
CA CYS A 22 -1.54 -9.91 4.52
C CYS A 22 -2.69 -10.82 4.96
N GLU A 23 -2.40 -11.79 5.84
CA GLU A 23 -3.41 -12.71 6.40
C GLU A 23 -4.36 -12.01 7.40
N LEU A 24 -3.97 -10.83 7.89
CA LEU A 24 -4.80 -10.07 8.81
C LEU A 24 -6.00 -9.47 8.10
N SER A 25 -7.16 -9.52 8.77
CA SER A 25 -8.31 -8.71 8.36
C SER A 25 -7.96 -7.22 8.39
N PHE A 26 -8.60 -6.41 7.54
CA PHE A 26 -8.39 -4.96 7.55
C PHE A 26 -8.66 -4.29 8.91
N GLN A 27 -9.52 -4.88 9.74
CA GLN A 27 -9.77 -4.38 11.09
C GLN A 27 -8.59 -4.67 12.04
N ALA A 28 -7.93 -5.82 11.89
CA ALA A 28 -6.72 -6.10 12.64
C ALA A 28 -5.58 -5.19 12.17
N LEU A 29 -5.41 -5.04 10.85
CA LEU A 29 -4.39 -4.15 10.28
C LEU A 29 -4.58 -2.69 10.71
N GLU A 30 -5.82 -2.21 10.84
CA GLU A 30 -6.11 -0.89 11.42
C GLU A 30 -5.63 -0.74 12.86
N LYS A 31 -5.76 -1.79 13.69
CA LYS A 31 -5.26 -1.77 15.08
C LYS A 31 -3.74 -1.76 15.15
N GLU A 32 -3.10 -2.55 14.31
CA GLU A 32 -1.63 -2.67 14.27
C GLU A 32 -0.96 -1.41 13.72
N THR A 33 -1.53 -0.82 12.66
CA THR A 33 -0.90 0.26 11.90
C THR A 33 -1.48 1.64 12.21
N GLY A 34 -2.68 1.71 12.78
CA GLY A 34 -3.45 2.94 12.94
C GLY A 34 -3.93 3.54 11.61
N VAL A 35 -3.91 2.78 10.51
CA VAL A 35 -4.48 3.20 9.22
C VAL A 35 -5.93 2.74 9.14
N LEU A 36 -6.85 3.69 8.91
CA LEU A 36 -8.28 3.41 8.94
C LEU A 36 -8.68 2.26 8.01
N ARG A 37 -9.50 1.33 8.52
CA ARG A 37 -9.97 0.17 7.75
C ARG A 37 -10.63 0.57 6.43
N GLN A 38 -11.46 1.62 6.44
CA GLN A 38 -12.13 2.08 5.22
C GLN A 38 -11.13 2.54 4.16
N SER A 39 -10.04 3.20 4.59
CA SER A 39 -8.96 3.64 3.71
C SER A 39 -8.20 2.43 3.14
N LEU A 40 -7.87 1.44 3.99
CA LEU A 40 -7.26 0.18 3.57
C LEU A 40 -8.12 -0.55 2.52
N MET A 41 -9.42 -0.68 2.77
CA MET A 41 -10.35 -1.36 1.85
C MET A 41 -10.46 -0.67 0.49
N LYS A 42 -10.52 0.67 0.45
CA LYS A 42 -10.57 1.41 -0.82
C LYS A 42 -9.23 1.37 -1.55
N PHE A 43 -8.12 1.45 -0.82
CA PHE A 43 -6.77 1.36 -1.36
C PHE A 43 -6.45 -0.01 -1.97
N ALA A 44 -6.77 -1.09 -1.23
CA ALA A 44 -6.63 -2.48 -1.67
C ALA A 44 -7.36 -2.76 -2.99
N ARG A 45 -8.55 -2.17 -3.15
CA ARG A 45 -9.38 -2.26 -4.38
C ARG A 45 -8.96 -1.30 -5.50
N GLY A 46 -7.99 -0.43 -5.26
CA GLY A 46 -7.53 0.57 -6.23
C GLY A 46 -8.53 1.71 -6.49
N GLU A 47 -9.46 1.94 -5.56
CA GLU A 47 -10.48 3.00 -5.67
C GLU A 47 -9.91 4.38 -5.29
N THR A 48 -8.99 4.41 -4.31
CA THR A 48 -8.33 5.63 -3.83
C THR A 48 -6.86 5.39 -3.53
N GLY A 49 -6.05 6.44 -3.59
CA GLY A 49 -4.68 6.43 -3.04
C GLY A 49 -4.67 6.50 -1.51
N LEU A 50 -3.48 6.39 -0.93
CA LEU A 50 -3.23 6.66 0.49
C LEU A 50 -2.47 7.98 0.66
N LEU A 51 -2.70 8.64 1.79
CA LEU A 51 -1.84 9.72 2.25
C LEU A 51 -0.45 9.16 2.55
N LEU A 52 0.60 9.96 2.29
CA LEU A 52 1.99 9.53 2.49
C LEU A 52 2.25 9.05 3.92
N SER A 53 1.70 9.74 4.93
CA SER A 53 1.81 9.32 6.33
C SER A 53 1.16 7.97 6.64
N ALA A 54 0.10 7.59 5.92
CA ALA A 54 -0.50 6.26 6.04
C ALA A 54 0.32 5.21 5.28
N ALA A 55 0.89 5.58 4.13
CA ALA A 55 1.82 4.74 3.38
C ALA A 55 3.08 4.42 4.21
N ASP A 56 3.66 5.40 4.90
CA ASP A 56 4.83 5.22 5.78
C ASP A 56 4.53 4.25 6.93
N LYS A 57 3.35 4.35 7.55
CA LYS A 57 2.92 3.41 8.60
C LYS A 57 2.83 1.97 8.10
N LEU A 58 2.27 1.77 6.91
CA LEU A 58 2.19 0.46 6.30
C LEU A 58 3.58 -0.05 5.90
N ALA A 59 4.41 0.80 5.30
CA ALA A 59 5.78 0.44 4.93
C ALA A 59 6.60 0.02 6.16
N ALA A 60 6.49 0.76 7.26
CA ALA A 60 7.14 0.42 8.52
C ALA A 60 6.61 -0.92 9.09
N TYR A 61 5.30 -1.14 9.06
CA TYR A 61 4.70 -2.39 9.57
C TYR A 61 5.08 -3.61 8.75
N PHE A 62 5.15 -3.48 7.42
CA PHE A 62 5.53 -4.56 6.51
C PHE A 62 7.04 -4.64 6.26
N GLU A 63 7.85 -3.87 7.00
CA GLU A 63 9.31 -3.82 6.89
C GLU A 63 9.80 -3.58 5.44
N LEU A 64 9.09 -2.72 4.70
CA LEU A 64 9.39 -2.40 3.32
C LEU A 64 10.44 -1.28 3.23
N GLU A 65 11.30 -1.38 2.21
CA GLU A 65 12.31 -0.38 1.92
C GLU A 65 12.24 0.06 0.44
N LEU A 66 12.30 1.37 0.21
CA LEU A 66 12.34 1.94 -1.14
C LEU A 66 13.80 2.05 -1.61
N GLN A 67 14.15 1.29 -2.64
CA GLN A 67 15.50 1.26 -3.19
C GLN A 67 15.61 1.97 -4.55
N PRO A 68 16.71 2.70 -4.83
CA PRO A 68 16.95 3.27 -6.15
C PRO A 68 17.03 2.19 -7.23
N ARG A 69 16.22 2.33 -8.29
CA ARG A 69 16.32 1.43 -9.45
C ARG A 69 17.57 1.77 -10.26
N LYS A 70 18.38 0.77 -10.61
CA LYS A 70 19.50 0.95 -11.57
C LYS A 70 18.93 1.42 -12.90
N ARG A 71 19.28 2.65 -13.32
CA ARG A 71 18.89 3.21 -14.61
C ARG A 71 19.66 2.44 -15.70
N LYS A 72 18.96 1.68 -16.55
CA LYS A 72 19.58 1.12 -17.76
C LYS A 72 20.02 2.30 -18.63
N ARG A 73 21.34 2.43 -18.84
CA ARG A 73 21.90 3.33 -19.85
C ARG A 73 21.79 2.69 -21.22
#